data_AF-A0AAW1UAQ7-F1
#
_entry.id   AF-A0AAW1UAQ7-F1
#
_cell.length_a   1.000
_cell.length_b   1.000
_cell.length_c   1.000
_cell.angle_alpha   90.00
_cell.angle_beta   90.00
_cell.angle_gamma   90.00
#
_symmetry.space_group_name_H-M   'P 1'
#
loop_
_entity.id
_entity.type
_entity.pdbx_description
1 polymer ?
#
loop_
_entity_poly.entity_id
_entity_poly.type
_entity_poly.pdbx_seq_one_letter_code
_entity_poly.pdbx_strand_id
1 'polypeptide(L)'
;MGLDTSSPVTLWKDKALVECNIAVLHSFQLKGVTIVDHHTASESFMKHLDNENRLRNGCPSDWVWIVPPISGSATPVFHQEMALYYLKPSYEYQVSYT
;
A
#
# COMPACT_ATOMS: atom_id res chain seq x y z
N MET A 1 13.56 -18.32 -11.82
CA MET A 1 13.77 -18.31 -10.35
C MET A 1 14.07 -19.69 -9.77
N GLY A 2 13.59 -20.80 -10.37
CA GLY A 2 14.02 -22.15 -9.96
C GLY A 2 13.72 -22.48 -8.49
N LEU A 3 12.61 -21.96 -7.96
CA LEU A 3 12.24 -22.13 -6.55
C LEU A 3 11.69 -23.54 -6.30
N ASP A 4 11.98 -24.08 -5.11
CA ASP A 4 11.28 -25.24 -4.59
C ASP A 4 9.88 -24.85 -4.10
N THR A 5 8.86 -25.22 -4.88
CA THR A 5 7.45 -24.93 -4.60
C THR A 5 6.72 -26.06 -3.87
N SER A 6 7.45 -27.10 -3.43
CA SER A 6 6.86 -28.30 -2.83
C SER A 6 6.23 -28.06 -1.45
N SER A 7 6.68 -27.05 -0.71
CA SER A 7 6.25 -26.79 0.67
C SER A 7 6.16 -25.30 1.01
N PRO A 8 5.22 -24.86 1.87
CA PRO A 8 5.13 -23.47 2.31
C PRO A 8 6.35 -22.96 3.07
N VAL A 9 7.09 -23.82 3.78
CA VAL A 9 8.25 -23.43 4.61
C VAL A 9 9.43 -22.92 3.76
N THR A 10 9.44 -23.20 2.46
CA THR A 10 10.45 -22.64 1.54
C THR A 10 10.20 -21.15 1.26
N LEU A 11 9.04 -20.62 1.65
CA LEU A 11 8.59 -19.25 1.42
C LEU A 11 8.67 -18.87 -0.06
N TRP A 12 8.41 -19.83 -0.95
CA TRP A 12 8.52 -19.63 -2.38
C TRP A 12 7.56 -18.55 -2.89
N LYS A 13 6.37 -18.42 -2.26
CA LYS A 13 5.39 -17.39 -2.59
C LYS A 13 5.92 -16.00 -2.27
N ASP A 14 6.47 -15.82 -1.06
CA ASP A 14 7.06 -14.57 -0.60
C ASP A 14 8.20 -14.13 -1.54
N LYS A 15 9.11 -15.05 -1.86
CA LYS A 15 10.19 -14.79 -2.83
C LYS A 15 9.66 -14.39 -4.20
N ALA A 16 8.69 -15.13 -4.74
CA ALA A 16 8.08 -14.83 -6.03
C ALA A 16 7.36 -13.47 -6.04
N LEU A 17 6.65 -13.13 -4.96
CA LEU A 17 5.94 -11.85 -4.83
C LEU A 17 6.92 -10.67 -4.78
N VAL A 18 8.04 -10.80 -4.06
CA VAL A 18 9.09 -9.76 -4.03
C VAL A 18 9.65 -9.53 -5.44
N GLU A 19 10.10 -10.58 -6.13
CA GLU A 19 10.67 -10.44 -7.48
C GLU A 19 9.63 -9.93 -8.50
N CYS A 20 8.36 -10.30 -8.36
CA CYS A 20 7.29 -9.79 -9.20
C CYS A 20 7.10 -8.27 -9.00
N ASN A 21 7.07 -7.80 -7.74
CA ASN A 21 6.97 -6.36 -7.45
C ASN A 21 8.17 -5.58 -7.99
N ILE A 22 9.39 -6.12 -7.84
CA ILE A 22 10.61 -5.53 -8.40
C ILE A 22 10.51 -5.44 -9.93
N ALA A 23 10.08 -6.50 -10.60
CA ALA A 23 9.93 -6.55 -12.05
C ALA A 23 8.91 -5.53 -12.57
N VAL A 24 7.78 -5.35 -11.86
CA VAL A 24 6.77 -4.32 -12.19
C VAL A 24 7.37 -2.93 -12.09
N LEU A 25 7.96 -2.57 -10.95
CA LEU A 25 8.57 -1.24 -10.74
C LEU A 25 9.66 -0.95 -11.77
N HIS A 26 10.57 -1.90 -11.99
CA HIS A 26 11.62 -1.80 -12.99
C HIS A 26 11.06 -1.57 -14.41
N SER A 27 10.02 -2.32 -14.79
CA SER A 27 9.44 -2.23 -16.13
C SER A 27 8.77 -0.87 -16.39
N PHE A 28 8.06 -0.34 -15.40
CA PHE A 28 7.45 0.99 -15.48
C PHE A 28 8.52 2.08 -15.58
N GLN A 29 9.56 2.00 -14.74
CA GLN A 29 10.69 2.93 -14.78
C GLN A 29 11.41 2.89 -16.14
N LEU A 30 11.68 1.71 -16.68
CA LEU A 30 12.33 1.52 -17.98
C LEU A 30 11.52 2.16 -19.13
N LYS A 31 10.19 2.22 -19.00
CA LYS A 31 9.30 2.83 -19.98
C LYS A 31 8.98 4.30 -19.70
N GLY A 32 9.55 4.89 -18.65
CA GLY A 32 9.27 6.27 -18.25
C GLY A 32 7.81 6.48 -17.82
N VAL A 33 7.12 5.42 -17.38
CA VAL A 33 5.76 5.50 -16.88
C VAL A 33 5.81 5.66 -15.37
N THR A 34 5.13 6.70 -14.85
CA THR A 34 5.12 7.00 -13.42
C THR A 34 4.50 5.84 -12.62
N ILE A 35 5.21 5.41 -11.60
CA ILE A 35 4.77 4.47 -10.57
C ILE A 35 5.46 4.81 -9.25
N VAL A 36 4.88 4.41 -8.12
CA VAL A 36 5.46 4.59 -6.79
C VAL A 36 5.49 3.25 -6.06
N ASP A 37 6.59 2.96 -5.37
CA ASP A 37 6.68 1.80 -4.49
C ASP A 37 5.96 2.05 -3.15
N HIS A 38 5.67 0.99 -2.43
CA HIS A 38 4.89 1.06 -1.20
C HIS A 38 5.64 1.68 -0.01
N HIS A 39 6.98 1.70 -0.01
CA HIS A 39 7.75 2.39 1.03
C HIS A 39 7.66 3.91 0.83
N THR A 40 7.93 4.37 -0.39
CA THR A 40 7.81 5.80 -0.74
C THR A 40 6.37 6.31 -0.59
N ALA A 41 5.38 5.52 -0.99
CA ALA A 41 3.97 5.86 -0.82
C ALA A 41 3.59 5.98 0.66
N SER A 42 4.04 5.05 1.51
CA SER A 42 3.80 5.07 2.95
C SER A 42 4.43 6.31 3.63
N GLU A 43 5.67 6.67 3.29
CA GLU A 43 6.28 7.91 3.82
C GLU A 43 5.53 9.16 3.37
N SER A 44 5.09 9.19 2.11
CA SER A 44 4.30 10.30 1.57
C SER A 44 2.96 10.44 2.30
N PHE A 45 2.32 9.30 2.61
CA PHE A 45 1.08 9.30 3.39
C PHE A 45 1.29 9.81 4.82
N MET A 46 2.38 9.47 5.49
CA MET A 46 2.66 10.00 6.84
C MET A 46 2.81 11.53 6.83
N LYS A 47 3.40 12.11 5.77
CA LYS A 47 3.43 13.57 5.59
C LYS A 47 2.04 14.16 5.35
N HIS A 48 1.16 13.45 4.64
CA HIS A 48 -0.23 13.87 4.45
C HIS A 48 -0.99 13.87 5.78
N LEU A 49 -0.85 12.79 6.57
CA LEU A 49 -1.45 12.64 7.89
C LEU A 49 -1.04 13.78 8.84
N ASP A 50 0.25 14.12 8.91
CA ASP A 50 0.74 15.24 9.73
C ASP A 50 0.12 16.58 9.31
N ASN A 51 0.06 16.84 8.00
CA ASN A 51 -0.54 18.06 7.48
C ASN A 51 -2.04 18.16 7.79
N GLU A 52 -2.81 17.09 7.60
CA GLU A 52 -4.25 17.10 7.87
C GLU A 52 -4.56 17.17 9.37
N ASN A 53 -3.74 16.55 10.22
CA ASN A 53 -3.83 16.74 11.66
C ASN A 53 -3.60 18.21 12.04
N ARG A 54 -2.60 18.87 11.46
CA ARG A 54 -2.33 20.30 11.71
C ARG A 54 -3.43 21.22 11.18
N LEU A 55 -3.97 20.95 9.99
CA LEU A 55 -4.91 21.84 9.30
C LEU A 55 -6.37 21.60 9.67
N ARG A 56 -6.73 20.36 9.98
CA ARG A 56 -8.12 19.90 10.14
C ARG A 56 -8.37 19.09 11.41
N ASN A 57 -7.33 18.85 12.22
CA ASN A 57 -7.40 18.07 13.45
C ASN A 57 -7.86 16.61 13.23
N GLY A 58 -7.49 16.03 12.08
CA GLY A 58 -7.73 14.62 11.79
C GLY A 58 -7.58 14.27 10.31
N CYS A 59 -7.32 12.99 10.03
CA CYS A 59 -7.25 12.41 8.69
C CYS A 59 -8.02 11.07 8.66
N PRO A 60 -9.25 11.03 8.11
CA PRO A 60 -10.00 9.79 8.03
C PRO A 60 -9.25 8.76 7.18
N SER A 61 -8.91 7.62 7.77
CA SER A 61 -8.04 6.63 7.12
C SER A 61 -8.45 5.22 7.52
N ASP A 62 -8.60 4.33 6.54
CA ASP A 62 -8.85 2.91 6.77
C ASP A 62 -7.53 2.15 6.81
N TRP A 63 -7.06 1.81 8.01
CA TRP A 63 -5.77 1.15 8.22
C TRP A 63 -5.61 -0.14 7.40
N VAL A 64 -6.69 -0.91 7.23
CA VAL A 64 -6.68 -2.18 6.48
C VAL A 64 -6.35 -1.97 5.00
N TRP A 65 -6.72 -0.81 4.45
CA TRP A 65 -6.46 -0.45 3.06
C TRP A 65 -5.18 0.37 2.86
N ILE A 66 -4.73 1.08 3.90
CA ILE A 66 -3.52 1.90 3.84
C ILE A 66 -2.24 1.06 3.98
N VAL A 67 -2.25 0.04 4.84
CA VAL A 67 -1.07 -0.83 5.03
C VAL A 67 -0.82 -1.66 3.76
N PRO A 68 0.42 -1.62 3.21
CA PRO A 68 0.73 -2.39 2.01
C PRO A 68 0.61 -3.91 2.20
N PRO A 69 0.18 -4.65 1.16
CA PRO A 69 -0.06 -6.09 1.24
C PRO A 69 1.23 -6.93 1.29
N ILE A 70 2.39 -6.34 0.98
CA ILE A 70 3.72 -6.94 1.16
C ILE A 70 4.55 -6.02 2.04
N SER A 71 5.33 -6.62 2.94
CA SER A 71 6.23 -5.87 3.83
C SER A 71 5.51 -4.80 4.69
N GLY A 72 4.23 -4.99 5.02
CA GLY A 72 3.42 -3.99 5.73
C GLY A 72 4.09 -3.46 7.00
N SER A 73 4.58 -4.35 7.88
CA SER A 73 5.26 -3.96 9.12
C SER A 73 6.63 -3.29 8.93
N ALA A 74 7.19 -3.33 7.72
CA ALA A 74 8.39 -2.58 7.35
C ALA A 74 8.07 -1.15 6.85
N THR A 75 6.81 -0.72 6.94
CA THR A 75 6.37 0.64 6.58
C THR A 75 5.88 1.40 7.82
N PRO A 76 6.01 2.73 7.87
CA PRO A 76 5.60 3.51 9.03
C PRO A 76 4.08 3.45 9.28
N VAL A 77 3.27 3.29 8.24
CA VAL A 77 1.81 3.25 8.35
C VAL A 77 1.28 2.07 9.17
N PHE A 78 2.02 0.96 9.24
CA PHE A 78 1.62 -0.17 10.07
C PHE A 78 1.62 0.18 11.57
N HIS A 79 2.55 1.03 11.99
CA HIS A 79 2.73 1.38 13.41
C HIS A 79 1.93 2.63 13.83
N GLN A 80 1.15 3.20 12.91
CA GLN A 80 0.35 4.39 13.15
C GLN A 80 -1.13 4.01 13.32
N GLU A 81 -1.69 4.30 14.49
CA GLU A 81 -3.13 4.19 14.70
C GLU A 81 -3.88 5.19 13.82
N MET A 82 -5.01 4.75 13.26
CA MET A 82 -5.81 5.53 12.31
C MET A 82 -7.28 5.44 12.69
N ALA A 83 -7.98 6.57 12.60
CA ALA A 83 -9.42 6.63 12.82
C ALA A 83 -10.15 6.60 11.47
N LEU A 84 -11.03 5.60 11.30
CA LEU A 84 -11.92 5.51 10.16
C LEU A 84 -13.22 6.27 10.46
N TYR A 85 -13.49 7.31 9.67
CA TYR A 85 -14.77 8.03 9.69
C TYR A 85 -15.03 8.62 8.30
N TYR A 86 -16.29 8.90 8.00
CA TYR A 86 -16.71 9.30 6.66
C TYR A 86 -17.04 10.79 6.61
N LEU A 87 -16.47 11.49 5.63
CA LEU A 87 -16.76 12.89 5.34
C LEU A 87 -17.38 13.01 3.95
N LYS A 88 -18.12 14.09 3.71
CA LYS A 88 -18.60 14.48 2.38
C LYS A 88 -17.93 15.79 1.96
N PRO A 89 -17.59 15.98 0.67
CA PRO A 89 -17.81 15.06 -0.45
C PRO A 89 -16.91 13.80 -0.41
N SER A 90 -17.40 12.66 -0.91
CA SER A 90 -16.65 11.38 -0.98
C SER A 90 -17.01 10.56 -2.23
N TYR A 91 -16.14 9.61 -2.57
CA TYR A 91 -16.43 8.53 -3.51
C TYR A 91 -17.16 7.39 -2.79
N GLU A 92 -18.17 6.82 -3.43
CA GLU A 92 -19.01 5.76 -2.86
C GLU A 92 -19.19 4.63 -3.88
N TYR A 93 -19.27 3.39 -3.39
CA TYR A 93 -19.66 2.26 -4.24
C TYR A 93 -21.10 2.46 -4.74
N GLN A 94 -21.36 1.98 -5.96
CA GLN A 94 -22.69 1.96 -6.57
C GLN A 94 -23.06 0.53 -6.92
N VAL A 95 -24.35 0.21 -6.84
CA VAL A 95 -24.86 -1.11 -7.22
C VAL A 95 -24.69 -1.27 -8.73
N SER A 96 -24.05 -2.36 -9.14
CA SER A 96 -24.03 -2.77 -10.55
C SER A 96 -25.36 -3.42 -10.89
N TYR A 97 -26.10 -2.84 -11.83
CA TYR A 97 -27.28 -3.47 -12.43
C TYR A 97 -26.84 -4.24 -13.68
N THR A 98 -26.34 -5.45 -13.47
CA THR A 98 -26.14 -6.46 -14.53
C THR A 98 -27.14 -7.58 -14.36
#